data_AF-A0A1Y4UME5-F1
#
_entry.id   AF-A0A1Y4UME5-F1
#
_cell.length_a   1.000
_cell.length_b   1.000
_cell.length_c   1.000
_cell.angle_alpha   90.00
_cell.angle_beta   90.00
_cell.angle_gamma   90.00
#
_symmetry.space_group_name_H-M   'P 1'
#
loop_
_entity.id
_entity.type
_entity.pdbx_description
1 polymer ?
#
loop_
_entity_poly.entity_id
_entity_poly.type
_entity_poly.pdbx_seq_one_letter_code
_entity_poly.pdbx_strand_id
1 'polypeptide(L)'
;MERTGERTRDIRFYSNKNGDIVCLHSKWARNYARWLEEQAWVQSYQVGCPLDADIMGRISRAGIRTDYLQTGWATDFVIRYADGHKGVRELVQRGQLKKKAHVERLELSRRYWAATDTEWMVVIVDG
;
A
#
# COMPACT_ATOMS: atom_id res chain seq x y z
N MET A 1 -3.75 1.83 -1.84
CA MET A 1 -4.21 2.04 -0.46
C MET A 1 -5.69 1.76 -0.40
N GLU A 2 -6.13 0.80 0.40
CA GLU A 2 -7.54 0.38 0.56
C GLU A 2 -8.10 0.85 1.91
N ARG A 3 -9.43 0.94 2.00
CA ARG A 3 -10.08 1.24 3.28
C ARG A 3 -10.05 -0.03 4.15
N THR A 4 -9.66 0.12 5.41
CA THR A 4 -9.61 -1.02 6.34
C THR A 4 -11.02 -1.57 6.56
N GLY A 5 -11.18 -2.89 6.50
CA GLY A 5 -12.46 -3.58 6.72
C GLY A 5 -13.43 -3.57 5.53
N GLU A 6 -13.00 -3.12 4.34
CA GLU A 6 -13.80 -3.25 3.13
C GLU A 6 -13.96 -4.73 2.76
N ARG A 7 -15.21 -5.18 2.55
CA ARG A 7 -15.51 -6.58 2.26
C ARG A 7 -15.13 -6.90 0.82
N THR A 8 -14.09 -7.70 0.66
CA THR A 8 -13.53 -8.10 -0.64
C THR A 8 -13.46 -9.62 -0.73
N ARG A 9 -13.10 -10.13 -1.92
CA ARG A 9 -12.80 -11.55 -2.09
C ARG A 9 -11.35 -11.81 -1.73
N ASP A 10 -11.13 -12.79 -0.86
CA ASP A 10 -9.79 -13.22 -0.50
C ASP A 10 -9.12 -14.04 -1.60
N ILE A 11 -7.90 -13.65 -1.94
CA ILE A 11 -6.97 -14.43 -2.73
C ILE A 11 -5.78 -14.75 -1.85
N ARG A 12 -5.54 -16.05 -1.62
CA ARG A 12 -4.51 -16.52 -0.69
C ARG A 12 -3.45 -17.34 -1.42
N PHE A 13 -2.19 -17.19 -1.03
CA PHE A 13 -1.11 -18.09 -1.44
C PHE A 13 0.01 -18.10 -0.39
N TYR A 14 0.79 -19.18 -0.36
CA TYR A 14 1.97 -19.28 0.50
C TYR A 14 3.13 -18.48 -0.09
N SER A 15 3.63 -17.50 0.66
CA SER A 15 4.79 -16.70 0.31
C SER A 15 6.04 -17.33 0.92
N ASN A 16 7.02 -17.65 0.07
CA ASN A 16 8.29 -18.20 0.55
C ASN A 16 9.11 -17.10 1.25
N LYS A 17 9.04 -15.86 0.74
CA LYS A 17 9.75 -14.72 1.33
C LYS A 17 9.20 -14.33 2.70
N ASN A 18 7.92 -14.54 2.95
CA ASN A 18 7.30 -14.25 4.24
C ASN A 18 7.22 -15.47 5.16
N GLY A 19 7.33 -16.68 4.61
CA GLY A 19 7.17 -17.93 5.35
C GLY A 19 5.72 -18.22 5.80
N ASP A 20 4.73 -17.53 5.24
CA ASP A 20 3.32 -17.58 5.67
C ASP A 20 2.34 -17.39 4.49
N ILE A 21 1.06 -17.64 4.74
CA ILE A 21 -0.04 -17.35 3.82
C ILE A 21 -0.28 -15.84 3.78
N VAL A 22 -0.10 -15.25 2.60
CA VAL A 22 -0.52 -13.87 2.34
C VAL A 22 -1.96 -13.84 1.84
N CYS A 23 -2.75 -12.87 2.32
CA CYS A 23 -4.12 -12.63 1.89
C CYS A 23 -4.21 -11.30 1.12
N LEU A 24 -4.83 -11.33 -0.06
CA LEU A 24 -4.89 -10.21 -1.00
C LEU A 24 -6.30 -10.06 -1.55
N HIS A 25 -6.70 -8.84 -1.88
CA HIS A 25 -8.09 -8.52 -2.23
C HIS A 25 -8.33 -8.21 -3.71
N SER A 26 -7.28 -8.25 -4.54
CA SER A 26 -7.40 -7.99 -5.98
C SER A 26 -6.43 -8.83 -6.80
N LYS A 27 -6.80 -9.11 -8.06
CA LYS A 27 -5.93 -9.81 -9.02
C LYS A 27 -4.61 -9.06 -9.24
N TRP A 28 -4.63 -7.73 -9.15
CA TRP A 28 -3.46 -6.87 -9.34
C TRP A 28 -2.50 -6.99 -8.16
N ALA A 29 -3.02 -6.93 -6.93
CA ALA A 29 -2.22 -7.14 -5.73
C ALA A 29 -1.61 -8.54 -5.70
N ARG A 30 -2.38 -9.57 -6.11
CA ARG A 30 -1.84 -10.93 -6.30
C ARG A 30 -0.70 -10.97 -7.31
N ASN A 31 -0.89 -10.39 -8.49
CA ASN A 31 0.14 -10.41 -9.53
C ASN A 31 1.40 -9.65 -9.08
N TYR A 32 1.24 -8.52 -8.39
CA TYR A 32 2.36 -7.77 -7.84
C TYR A 32 3.11 -8.56 -6.76
N ALA A 33 2.38 -9.20 -5.83
CA ALA A 33 2.98 -10.05 -4.80
C ALA A 33 3.74 -11.25 -5.41
N ARG A 34 3.19 -11.89 -6.45
CA ARG A 34 3.88 -12.95 -7.20
C ARG A 34 5.16 -12.45 -7.86
N TRP A 35 5.12 -11.26 -8.46
CA TRP A 35 6.32 -10.65 -9.01
C TRP A 35 7.37 -10.34 -7.93
N LEU A 36 6.96 -9.85 -6.75
CA LEU A 36 7.86 -9.64 -5.60
C LEU A 36 8.55 -10.92 -5.13
N GLU A 37 7.87 -12.07 -5.16
CA GLU A 37 8.47 -13.39 -4.81
C GLU A 37 9.66 -13.76 -5.70
N GLU A 38 9.74 -13.24 -6.92
CA GLU A 38 10.80 -13.54 -7.88
C GLU A 38 11.99 -12.57 -7.75
N GLN A 39 11.84 -11.48 -7.00
CA GLN A 39 12.85 -10.43 -6.93
C GLN A 39 13.93 -10.74 -5.87
N ALA A 40 15.20 -10.76 -6.29
CA ALA A 40 16.33 -10.99 -5.39
C ALA A 40 16.51 -9.84 -4.36
N TRP A 41 16.12 -8.62 -4.71
CA TRP A 41 16.21 -7.45 -3.82
C TRP A 41 15.10 -7.39 -2.76
N VAL A 42 14.10 -8.26 -2.83
CA VAL A 42 13.04 -8.36 -1.80
C VAL A 42 13.45 -9.40 -0.77
N GLN A 43 13.57 -8.99 0.49
CA GLN A 43 13.72 -9.93 1.61
C GLN A 43 12.36 -10.49 2.03
N SER A 44 11.39 -9.61 2.29
CA SER A 44 10.01 -9.95 2.65
C SER A 44 9.08 -8.77 2.36
N TYR A 45 7.76 -8.98 2.46
CA TYR A 45 6.79 -7.90 2.30
C TYR A 45 5.55 -8.12 3.17
N GLN A 46 4.90 -7.03 3.54
CA GLN A 46 3.60 -7.03 4.22
C GLN A 46 2.54 -6.48 3.27
N VAL A 47 1.33 -7.00 3.38
CA VAL A 47 0.18 -6.65 2.53
C VAL A 47 -0.92 -6.04 3.39
N GLY A 48 -1.60 -5.00 2.89
CA GLY A 48 -2.71 -4.37 3.60
C GLY A 48 -2.33 -3.84 4.99
N CYS A 49 -1.17 -3.18 5.10
CA CYS A 49 -0.63 -2.67 6.37
C CYS A 49 -1.42 -1.43 6.82
N PRO A 50 -2.14 -1.46 7.96
CA PRO A 50 -2.90 -0.31 8.45
C PRO A 50 -1.99 0.89 8.76
N LEU A 51 -2.47 2.09 8.44
CA LEU A 51 -1.79 3.34 8.81
C LEU A 51 -2.03 3.64 10.30
N ASP A 52 -0.98 4.10 10.97
CA ASP A 52 -0.99 4.50 12.36
C ASP A 52 -1.75 5.83 12.56
N ALA A 53 -2.69 5.83 13.51
CA ALA A 53 -3.56 6.98 13.76
C ALA A 53 -2.80 8.21 14.31
N ASP A 54 -1.73 8.01 15.08
CA ASP A 54 -0.94 9.11 15.64
C ASP A 54 -0.12 9.81 14.56
N ILE A 55 0.44 9.06 13.61
CA ILE A 55 1.12 9.61 12.43
C ILE A 55 0.11 10.34 11.54
N MET A 56 -1.05 9.73 11.29
CA MET A 56 -2.15 10.34 10.54
C MET A 56 -2.64 11.66 11.16
N GLY A 57 -2.57 11.79 12.49
CA GLY A 57 -2.89 13.04 13.19
C GLY A 57 -1.90 14.18 12.95
N ARG A 58 -0.65 13.87 12.55
CA ARG A 58 0.46 14.84 12.41
C ARG A 58 0.65 15.34 10.97
N ILE A 59 0.12 14.63 9.97
CA ILE A 59 0.30 15.01 8.57
C ILE A 59 -0.60 16.18 8.15
N SER A 60 -0.11 16.99 7.19
CA SER A 60 -0.86 18.13 6.68
C SER A 60 -2.16 17.69 6.01
N ARG A 61 -3.24 18.43 6.31
CA ARG A 61 -4.59 18.21 5.76
C ARG A 61 -4.83 18.97 4.44
N ALA A 62 -3.89 19.81 4.02
CA ALA A 62 -4.09 20.72 2.90
C ALA A 62 -4.41 19.95 1.60
N GLY A 63 -5.55 20.26 0.97
CA GLY A 63 -5.98 19.62 -0.27
C GLY A 63 -6.46 18.17 -0.14
N ILE A 64 -6.68 17.67 1.08
CA ILE A 64 -7.24 16.34 1.35
C ILE A 64 -8.57 16.51 2.09
N ARG A 65 -9.57 15.71 1.73
CA ARG A 65 -10.87 15.74 2.40
C ARG A 65 -10.72 15.31 3.86
N THR A 66 -11.40 16.01 4.76
CA THR A 66 -11.29 15.78 6.21
C THR A 66 -11.73 14.38 6.63
N ASP A 67 -12.73 13.80 5.95
CA ASP A 67 -13.24 12.45 6.20
C ASP A 67 -12.18 11.36 5.99
N TYR A 68 -11.20 11.59 5.11
CA TYR A 68 -10.11 10.64 4.86
C TYR A 68 -9.17 10.53 6.05
N LEU A 69 -9.06 11.54 6.90
CA LEU A 69 -8.22 11.50 8.10
C LEU A 69 -8.88 10.75 9.27
N GLN A 70 -10.20 10.56 9.20
CA GLN A 70 -10.98 9.81 10.19
C GLN A 70 -11.26 8.37 9.74
N THR A 71 -10.85 8.02 8.52
CA THR A 71 -11.05 6.70 7.93
C THR A 71 -9.81 5.84 8.16
N GLY A 72 -10.00 4.59 8.60
CA GLY A 72 -8.93 3.60 8.64
C GLY A 72 -8.49 3.24 7.22
N TRP A 73 -7.20 3.43 6.93
CA TRP A 73 -6.59 3.08 5.66
C TRP A 73 -5.49 2.06 5.85
N ALA A 74 -5.25 1.27 4.80
CA ALA A 74 -4.14 0.34 4.74
C ALA A 74 -3.36 0.54 3.44
N THR A 75 -2.04 0.67 3.57
CA THR A 75 -1.11 0.66 2.44
C THR A 75 -1.07 -0.71 1.79
N ASP A 76 -0.99 -0.74 0.46
CA ASP A 76 -1.09 -2.01 -0.27
C ASP A 76 0.11 -2.93 0.04
N PHE A 77 1.34 -2.40 -0.03
CA PHE A 77 2.56 -3.15 0.23
C PHE A 77 3.59 -2.35 1.02
N VAL A 78 4.18 -2.99 2.05
CA VAL A 78 5.42 -2.55 2.70
C VAL A 78 6.48 -3.61 2.43
N ILE A 79 7.52 -3.25 1.71
CA ILE A 79 8.61 -4.14 1.29
C ILE A 79 9.79 -3.94 2.23
N ARG A 80 10.40 -5.05 2.66
CA ARG A 80 11.73 -5.06 3.26
C ARG A 80 12.74 -5.48 2.19
N TYR A 81 13.67 -4.60 1.90
CA TYR A 81 14.73 -4.85 0.94
C TYR A 81 15.84 -5.73 1.53
N ALA A 82 16.57 -6.42 0.65
CA ALA A 82 17.72 -7.22 1.02
C ALA A 82 18.87 -6.40 1.64
N ASP A 83 18.94 -5.10 1.34
CA ASP A 83 19.89 -4.14 1.93
C ASP A 83 19.47 -3.62 3.32
N GLY A 84 18.30 -4.04 3.82
CA GLY A 84 17.77 -3.69 5.14
C GLY A 84 16.83 -2.49 5.14
N HIS A 85 16.73 -1.72 4.05
CA HIS A 85 15.80 -0.60 3.94
C HIS A 85 14.35 -1.09 3.77
N LYS A 86 13.41 -0.14 3.89
CA LYS A 86 11.98 -0.39 3.63
C LYS A 86 11.48 0.55 2.56
N GLY A 87 10.50 0.08 1.80
CA GLY A 87 9.82 0.88 0.79
C GLY A 87 8.36 0.49 0.67
N VAL A 88 7.56 1.45 0.24
CA VAL A 88 6.11 1.35 0.14
C VAL A 88 5.68 1.38 -1.30
N ARG A 89 4.70 0.55 -1.64
CA ARG A 89 4.11 0.50 -2.97
C ARG A 89 2.60 0.59 -2.87
N GLU A 90 2.03 1.62 -3.49
CA GLU A 90 0.60 1.79 -3.65
C GLU A 90 0.20 1.42 -5.07
N LEU A 91 -0.68 0.45 -5.22
CA LEU A 91 -1.19 0.01 -6.51
C LEU A 91 -2.31 0.94 -6.97
N VAL A 92 -2.25 1.34 -8.24
CA VAL A 92 -3.31 2.17 -8.84
C VAL A 92 -3.50 1.79 -10.29
N GLN A 93 -4.76 1.73 -10.73
CA GLN A 93 -5.05 1.60 -12.16
C GLN A 93 -4.85 2.95 -12.85
N ARG A 94 -4.35 2.94 -14.09
CA ARG A 94 -4.12 4.17 -14.87
C ARG A 94 -5.36 5.09 -14.93
N GLY A 95 -6.56 4.52 -15.09
CA GLY A 95 -7.81 5.29 -15.12
C GLY A 95 -8.18 5.95 -13.79
N GLN A 96 -7.71 5.42 -12.65
CA GLN A 96 -7.96 5.98 -11.33
C GLN A 96 -7.15 7.26 -11.08
N LEU A 97 -5.98 7.43 -11.71
CA LEU A 97 -5.17 8.66 -11.60
C LEU A 97 -5.89 9.91 -12.12
N LYS A 98 -6.92 9.74 -12.96
CA LYS A 98 -7.77 10.86 -13.43
C LYS A 98 -8.86 11.24 -12.42
N LYS A 99 -9.05 10.46 -11.36
CA LYS A 99 -10.11 10.66 -10.37
C LYS A 99 -9.53 11.33 -9.13
N LYS A 100 -9.98 12.56 -8.83
CA LYS A 100 -9.52 13.36 -7.68
C LYS A 100 -9.45 12.56 -6.37
N ALA A 101 -10.47 11.77 -6.07
CA ALA A 101 -10.53 10.94 -4.86
C ALA A 101 -9.36 9.93 -4.73
N HIS A 102 -8.88 9.35 -5.84
CA HIS A 102 -7.74 8.44 -5.79
C HIS A 102 -6.43 9.20 -5.65
N VAL A 103 -6.28 10.34 -6.31
CA VAL A 103 -5.11 11.21 -6.16
C VAL A 103 -4.99 11.73 -4.72
N GLU A 104 -6.11 12.13 -4.10
CA GLU A 104 -6.17 12.54 -2.68
C GLU A 104 -5.70 11.41 -1.75
N ARG A 105 -6.12 10.15 -2.01
CA ARG A 105 -5.67 8.97 -1.24
C ARG A 105 -4.17 8.68 -1.44
N LEU A 106 -3.66 8.83 -2.65
CA LEU A 106 -2.22 8.66 -2.92
C LEU A 106 -1.40 9.74 -2.22
N GLU A 107 -1.83 11.00 -2.26
CA GLU A 107 -1.14 12.09 -1.55
C GLU A 107 -1.20 11.91 -0.03
N LEU A 108 -2.30 11.37 0.50
CA LEU A 108 -2.42 11.01 1.90
C LEU A 108 -1.37 9.95 2.31
N SER A 109 -1.29 8.85 1.54
CA SER A 109 -0.29 7.80 1.76
C SER A 109 1.15 8.35 1.63
N ARG A 110 1.43 9.16 0.60
CA ARG A 110 2.74 9.78 0.40
C ARG A 110 3.15 10.64 1.60
N ARG A 111 2.24 11.46 2.13
CA ARG A 111 2.51 12.30 3.32
C ARG A 111 2.74 11.47 4.57
N TYR A 112 1.96 10.40 4.76
CA TYR A 112 2.14 9.47 5.87
C TYR A 112 3.54 8.86 5.86
N TRP A 113 3.96 8.27 4.74
CA TRP A 113 5.26 7.58 4.67
C TRP A 113 6.46 8.52 4.65
N ALA A 114 6.29 9.74 4.12
CA ALA A 114 7.30 10.80 4.23
C ALA A 114 7.56 11.19 5.70
N ALA A 115 6.55 11.15 6.59
CA ALA A 115 6.73 11.42 8.02
C ALA A 115 7.53 10.32 8.75
N THR A 116 7.75 9.17 8.10
CA THR A 116 8.49 8.02 8.63
C THR A 116 9.82 7.78 7.94
N ASP A 117 10.25 8.69 7.06
CA ASP A 117 11.46 8.57 6.24
C ASP A 117 11.50 7.25 5.43
N THR A 118 10.34 6.81 4.93
CA THR A 118 10.21 5.57 4.14
C THR A 118 9.97 5.91 2.68
N GLU A 119 10.73 5.27 1.79
CA GLU A 119 10.57 5.42 0.33
C GLU A 119 9.12 5.07 -0.07
N TRP A 120 8.48 5.92 -0.86
CA TRP A 120 7.12 5.72 -1.30
C TRP A 120 7.02 5.81 -2.82
N MET A 121 6.41 4.80 -3.45
CA MET A 121 6.16 4.80 -4.88
C MET A 121 4.77 4.28 -5.23
N VAL A 122 4.29 4.72 -6.38
CA VAL A 122 3.05 4.24 -7.00
C VAL A 122 3.40 3.20 -8.05
N VAL A 123 2.72 2.06 -8.02
CA VAL A 123 2.80 1.03 -9.04
C VAL A 123 1.55 1.12 -9.90
N ILE A 124 1.73 1.53 -11.15
CA ILE A 124 0.62 1.59 -12.11
C ILE A 124 0.39 0.16 -12.62
N VAL A 125 -0.81 -0.35 -12.37
CA VAL A 125 -1.27 -1.63 -12.90
C VAL A 125 -2.23 -1.39 -14.06
N ASP A 126 -2.15 -2.25 -15.06
CA ASP A 126 -3.13 -2.25 -16.16
C ASP A 126 -4.49 -2.71 -15.62
N GLY A 127 -5.58 -2.28 -16.27
CA GLY A 127 -6.96 -2.58 -15.89
C GLY A 127 -7.57 -3.69 -16.74
#